data_AF-A0A520FV31-F1
#
_entry.id   AF-A0A520FV31-F1
#
_cell.length_a   1.000
_cell.length_b   1.000
_cell.length_c   1.000
_cell.angle_alpha   90.00
_cell.angle_beta   90.00
_cell.angle_gamma   90.00
#
_symmetry.space_group_name_H-M   'P 1'
#
loop_
_entity.id
_entity.type
_entity.pdbx_description
1 polymer ?
#
loop_
_entity_poly.entity_id
_entity_poly.type
_entity_poly.pdbx_seq_one_letter_code
_entity_poly.pdbx_strand_id
1 'polypeptide(L)' 'MLRLVVVLLLVANLGYYAWAHGALAMFGTVPASLTETEPQRLARQVRPEMLQIRRVEAAR' A
#
# COMPACT_ATOMS: atom_id res chain seq x y z
N MET A 1 -4.96 -12.51 34.14
CA MET A 1 -3.96 -11.47 33.78
C MET A 1 -3.49 -11.60 32.33
N LEU A 2 -2.86 -12.71 31.93
CA LEU A 2 -2.38 -12.88 30.54
C LEU A 2 -3.49 -12.88 29.47
N ARG A 3 -4.63 -13.53 29.74
CA ARG A 3 -5.77 -13.58 28.80
C ARG A 3 -6.30 -12.19 28.42
N LEU A 4 -6.31 -11.26 29.38
CA LEU A 4 -6.78 -9.90 29.14
C LEU A 4 -5.81 -9.14 28.23
N VAL A 5 -4.50 -9.31 28.47
CA VAL A 5 -3.44 -8.73 27.63
C VAL A 5 -3.51 -9.27 26.20
N VAL A 6 -3.73 -10.57 26.04
CA VAL A 6 -3.90 -11.20 24.70
C VAL A 6 -5.11 -10.62 23.98
N VAL A 7 -6.25 -10.48 24.65
CA VAL A 7 -7.45 -9.88 24.04
C VAL A 7 -7.19 -8.42 23.64
N LEU A 8 -6.53 -7.64 24.50
CA LEU A 8 -6.17 -6.25 24.21
C LEU A 8 -5.24 -6.14 22.99
N LEU A 9 -4.24 -7.02 22.90
CA LEU A 9 -3.33 -7.12 21.76
C LEU A 9 -4.08 -7.45 20.46
N LEU A 10 -5.03 -8.39 20.51
CA LEU A 10 -5.84 -8.75 19.35
C LEU A 10 -6.71 -7.59 18.87
N VAL A 11 -7.39 -6.89 19.80
CA VAL A 11 -8.20 -5.71 19.46
C VAL A 11 -7.34 -4.60 18.88
N ALA A 12 -6.17 -4.33 19.46
CA ALA A 12 -5.25 -3.33 18.95
C ALA A 12 -4.75 -3.67 17.53
N ASN A 13 -4.39 -4.94 17.28
CA ASN A 13 -3.96 -5.39 15.97
C ASN A 13 -5.08 -5.29 14.92
N LEU A 14 -6.29 -5.72 15.27
CA LEU A 14 -7.44 -5.65 14.36
C LEU A 14 -7.81 -4.20 14.04
N GLY A 15 -7.79 -3.31 15.05
CA GLY A 15 -8.02 -1.88 14.85
C GLY A 15 -6.95 -1.26 13.95
N TYR A 16 -5.68 -1.57 14.18
CA TYR A 16 -4.58 -1.12 13.33
C TYR A 16 -4.71 -1.64 11.88
N TYR A 17 -5.03 -2.93 11.71
CA TYR A 17 -5.24 -3.54 10.40
C TYR A 17 -6.37 -2.83 9.64
N ALA A 18 -7.52 -2.62 10.29
CA ALA A 18 -8.66 -1.92 9.70
C ALA A 18 -8.31 -0.48 9.30
N TRP A 19 -7.55 0.24 10.14
CA TRP A 19 -7.08 1.59 9.82
C TRP A 19 -6.12 1.62 8.61
N ALA A 20 -5.13 0.72 8.59
CA ALA A 20 -4.14 0.64 7.51
C ALA A 20 -4.76 0.25 6.16
N HIS A 21 -5.83 -0.55 6.15
CA HIS A 21 -6.57 -0.94 4.94
C HIS A 21 -7.65 0.07 4.54
N GLY A 22 -7.73 1.22 5.20
CA GLY A 22 -8.70 2.25 4.88
C GLY A 22 -10.14 1.87 5.21
N ALA A 23 -10.40 0.86 6.06
CA ALA A 23 -11.76 0.53 6.49
C ALA A 23 -12.41 1.69 7.29
N LEU A 24 -11.60 2.57 7.87
CA LEU A 24 -12.05 3.80 8.51
C LEU A 24 -12.32 4.94 7.53
N ALA A 25 -12.21 4.70 6.21
CA ALA A 25 -12.50 5.70 5.19
C ALA A 25 -13.94 6.20 5.17
N MET A 26 -14.88 5.34 5.56
CA MET A 26 -16.28 5.74 5.71
C MET A 26 -16.50 6.81 6.78
N PHE A 27 -15.58 6.97 7.73
CA PHE A 27 -15.68 7.96 8.82
C PHE A 27 -14.95 9.28 8.52
N GLY A 28 -14.36 9.44 7.33
CA GLY A 28 -13.69 10.69 6.91
C GLY A 28 -12.37 10.99 7.62
N THR A 29 -11.85 10.07 8.43
CA THR A 29 -10.62 10.23 9.23
C THR A 29 -9.38 9.60 8.58
N VAL A 30 -9.42 9.37 7.26
CA VAL A 30 -8.27 8.78 6.57
C VAL A 30 -7.18 9.84 6.37
N PRO A 31 -5.94 9.56 6.78
CA PRO A 31 -4.82 10.39 6.33
C PRO A 31 -4.75 10.39 4.80
N ALA A 32 -4.54 11.56 4.20
CA ALA A 32 -4.43 11.74 2.75
C ALA A 32 -3.47 10.73 2.11
N SER A 33 -2.41 10.34 2.84
CA SER A 33 -1.41 9.35 2.41
C SER A 33 -1.93 7.93 2.08
N LEU A 34 -3.09 7.52 2.58
CA LEU A 34 -3.70 6.22 2.22
C LEU A 34 -4.50 6.30 0.91
N THR A 35 -5.01 7.48 0.57
CA THR A 35 -5.73 7.74 -0.69
C THR A 35 -4.77 8.20 -1.79
N GLU A 36 -3.69 8.87 -1.39
CA GLU A 36 -2.65 9.41 -2.25
C GLU A 36 -1.65 8.31 -2.60
N THR A 37 -2.12 7.36 -3.41
CA THR A 37 -1.20 6.73 -4.35
C THR A 37 -0.74 7.88 -5.24
N GLU A 38 0.57 8.13 -5.36
CA GLU A 38 1.11 9.14 -6.29
C GLU A 38 1.42 8.48 -7.65
N PRO A 39 0.44 8.11 -8.50
CA PRO A 39 0.73 7.55 -9.82
C PRO A 39 1.51 8.53 -10.70
N GLN A 40 1.45 9.83 -10.41
CA GLN A 40 2.22 10.86 -11.11
C GLN A 40 3.72 10.69 -10.91
N ARG A 41 4.19 10.07 -9.80
CA ARG A 41 5.60 9.71 -9.65
C ARG A 41 6.01 8.55 -10.54
N LEU A 42 5.14 7.57 -10.75
CA LEU A 42 5.39 6.47 -11.71
C LEU A 42 5.51 7.00 -13.14
N ALA A 43 4.66 7.96 -13.51
CA ALA A 43 4.70 8.58 -14.84
C ALA A 43 5.98 9.40 -15.11
N ARG A 44 6.69 9.86 -14.07
CA ARG A 44 7.97 10.58 -14.23
C ARG A 44 9.21 9.69 -14.07
N GLN A 45 9.10 8.56 -13.37
CA GLN A 45 10.24 7.70 -13.09
C GLN A 45 10.70 6.89 -14.30
N VAL A 46 9.79 6.63 -15.25
CA VAL A 46 10.10 5.96 -16.52
C VAL A 46 9.58 6.86 -17.63
N ARG A 47 10.42 7.17 -18.63
CA ARG A 47 10.00 7.81 -19.88
C ARG A 47 9.71 6.70 -20.89
N PRO A 48 8.50 6.09 -20.87
CA PRO A 48 8.20 4.96 -21.75
C PRO A 48 8.42 5.29 -23.22
N GLU A 49 8.25 6.56 -23.62
CA GLU A 49 8.54 7.04 -24.98
C GLU A 49 10.01 6.90 -25.41
N MET A 50 10.94 6.71 -24.48
CA MET A 50 12.37 6.50 -24.77
C MET A 50 12.80 5.03 -24.72
N LEU A 51 11.92 4.13 -24.30
CA LEU A 51 12.24 2.70 -24.18
C LEU A 51 12.07 2.00 -25.53
N GLN A 52 13.14 1.37 -26.02
CA GLN A 52 13.08 0.44 -27.15
C GLN A 52 13.17 -0.99 -26.63
N ILE A 53 12.07 -1.74 -26.74
CA ILE A 53 12.04 -3.16 -26.37
C ILE A 53 12.78 -3.95 -27.46
N ARG A 54 13.93 -4.53 -27.11
CA ARG A 54 14.69 -5.41 -28.01
C ARG A 54 14.39 -6.85 -27.65
N ARG A 55 14.07 -7.66 -28.67
CA ARG A 55 13.97 -9.11 -28.51
C ARG A 55 15.37 -9.63 -28.22
N VAL A 56 15.57 -10.23 -27.04
CA VAL A 56 16.78 -10.96 -26.74
C VAL A 56 16.70 -12.28 -27.50
N GLU A 57 17.49 -12.41 -28.57
CA GLU A 57 17.74 -13.73 -29.14
C GLU A 57 18.60 -14.48 -28.14
N ALA A 58 18.05 -15.57 -27.60
CA ALA A 58 18.79 -16.46 -26.72
C ALA A 58 20.06 -16.90 -27.45
N ALA A 59 21.22 -16.58 -26.87
CA ALA A 59 22.51 -17.01 -27.37
C ALA A 59 22.48 -18.54 -27.52
N ARG A 60 22.70 -18.99 -28.76
CA ARG A 60 22.64 -20.40 -29.15
C ARG A 60 23.98 -21.09 -28.96
#